data_AF-A0A955TCR1-F1
#
_entry.id   AF-A0A955TCR1-F1
#
_cell.length_a   1.000
_cell.length_b   1.000
_cell.length_c   1.000
_cell.angle_alpha   90.00
_cell.angle_beta   90.00
_cell.angle_gamma   90.00
#
_symmetry.space_group_name_H-M   'P 1'
#
loop_
_entity.id
_entity.type
_entity.pdbx_description
1 polymer ?
#
loop_
_entity_poly.entity_id
_entity_poly.type
_entity_poly.pdbx_seq_one_letter_code
_entity_poly.pdbx_strand_id
1 'polypeptide(L)'
;MIRPVIRSSLLSLILLSFPVLESVGEIPLKINHQGVVKVNGEPFSGTGEFRFALIDSESGDELWTNDGSSSASLGFPNLGVAIPVVSGLYSVNLGDASLTNMTAIPAEIFDGSNLLLRIWFSDQVNGVQRLFPDHVLSSAP
;
A
#
# COMPACT_ATOMS: atom_id res chain seq x y z
N MET A 1 75.51 -34.35 19.85
CA MET A 1 75.77 -33.11 19.08
C MET A 1 74.42 -32.47 18.76
N ILE A 2 74.27 -31.18 19.07
CA ILE A 2 73.04 -30.36 19.15
C ILE A 2 72.56 -30.01 17.71
N ARG A 3 71.26 -29.96 17.39
CA ARG A 3 70.43 -28.73 17.32
C ARG A 3 68.93 -29.00 17.04
N PRO A 4 68.00 -28.19 17.60
CA PRO A 4 66.55 -28.33 17.47
C PRO A 4 65.97 -27.47 16.32
N VAL A 5 64.74 -27.77 15.88
CA VAL A 5 63.92 -26.81 15.12
C VAL A 5 62.47 -26.89 15.60
N ILE A 6 62.05 -25.86 16.34
CA ILE A 6 60.64 -25.55 16.61
C ILE A 6 60.13 -24.78 15.39
N ARG A 7 59.06 -25.26 14.74
CA ARG A 7 58.32 -24.46 13.75
C ARG A 7 57.00 -24.06 14.35
N SER A 8 56.94 -22.78 14.71
CA SER A 8 55.76 -22.07 15.18
C SER A 8 54.72 -22.03 14.06
N SER A 9 53.58 -22.71 14.22
CA SER A 9 52.44 -22.54 13.32
C SER A 9 51.57 -21.41 13.85
N LEU A 10 51.50 -20.32 13.09
CA LEU A 10 50.62 -19.18 13.34
C LEU A 10 49.15 -19.62 13.30
N LEU A 11 48.38 -19.21 14.31
CA LEU A 11 46.93 -19.28 14.32
C LEU A 11 46.40 -18.20 13.35
N SER A 12 45.93 -18.59 12.16
CA SER A 12 45.26 -17.66 11.24
C SER A 12 43.84 -17.41 11.71
N LEU A 13 43.56 -16.20 12.18
CA LEU A 13 42.21 -15.72 12.49
C LEU A 13 41.51 -15.35 11.17
N ILE A 14 40.57 -16.19 10.71
CA ILE A 14 39.70 -15.87 9.57
C ILE A 14 38.63 -14.88 10.04
N LEU A 15 38.72 -13.63 9.59
CA LEU A 15 37.65 -12.64 9.74
C LEU A 15 36.54 -12.96 8.73
N LEU A 16 35.42 -13.50 9.19
CA LEU A 16 34.18 -13.58 8.41
C LEU A 16 33.61 -12.17 8.24
N SER A 17 33.76 -11.59 7.05
CA SER A 17 33.06 -10.36 6.68
C SER A 17 31.62 -10.71 6.34
N PHE A 18 30.69 -10.46 7.27
CA PHE A 18 29.26 -10.53 6.97
C PHE A 18 28.87 -9.27 6.19
N PRO A 19 28.24 -9.38 5.01
CA PRO A 19 27.64 -8.22 4.38
C PRO A 19 26.52 -7.70 5.28
N VAL A 20 26.63 -6.43 5.70
CA VAL A 20 25.51 -5.70 6.29
C VAL A 20 24.53 -5.46 5.16
N LEU A 21 23.41 -6.19 5.17
CA LEU A 21 22.24 -5.81 4.37
C LEU A 21 21.65 -4.60 5.08
N GLU A 22 21.95 -3.41 4.58
CA GLU A 22 21.30 -2.19 5.02
C GLU A 22 19.83 -2.24 4.58
N SER A 23 18.95 -2.47 5.54
CA SER A 23 17.52 -2.20 5.37
C SER A 23 17.36 -0.68 5.41
N VAL A 24 17.25 -0.07 4.22
CA VAL A 24 16.71 1.28 4.14
C VAL A 24 15.23 1.15 4.47
N GLY A 25 14.86 1.42 5.71
CA GLY A 25 13.45 1.50 6.08
C GLY A 25 12.85 2.70 5.37
N GLU A 26 12.05 2.47 4.32
CA GLU A 26 11.26 3.54 3.73
C GLU A 26 10.30 4.07 4.80
N ILE A 27 10.21 5.41 4.90
CA ILE A 27 9.15 6.02 5.69
C ILE A 27 7.85 5.71 4.95
N PRO A 28 6.93 4.89 5.51
CA PRO A 28 5.74 4.48 4.76
C PRO A 28 4.91 5.72 4.41
N LEU A 29 4.69 5.94 3.12
CA LEU A 29 3.85 7.04 2.68
C LEU A 29 2.40 6.72 3.01
N LYS A 30 1.74 7.62 3.73
CA LYS A 30 0.32 7.54 4.05
C LYS A 30 -0.40 8.75 3.48
N ILE A 31 -1.49 8.51 2.76
CA ILE A 31 -2.33 9.57 2.19
C ILE A 31 -3.66 9.57 2.93
N ASN A 32 -3.98 10.66 3.63
CA ASN A 32 -5.31 10.81 4.20
C ASN A 32 -6.33 11.06 3.09
N HIS A 33 -7.39 10.26 3.09
CA HIS A 33 -8.54 10.45 2.23
C HIS A 33 -9.82 10.47 3.06
N GLN A 34 -10.76 11.32 2.64
CA GLN A 34 -12.09 11.44 3.22
C GLN A 34 -13.11 11.57 2.10
N GLY A 35 -14.30 11.02 2.34
CA GLY A 35 -15.37 11.07 1.37
C GLY A 35 -16.74 10.86 1.98
N VAL A 36 -17.76 10.92 1.11
CA VAL A 36 -19.15 10.63 1.44
C VAL A 36 -19.60 9.43 0.61
N VAL A 37 -20.29 8.47 1.23
CA VAL A 37 -20.99 7.39 0.53
C VAL A 37 -22.47 7.42 0.85
N LYS A 38 -23.27 7.13 -0.17
CA LYS A 38 -24.72 7.04 -0.10
C LYS A 38 -25.18 5.72 -0.68
N VAL A 39 -26.22 5.12 -0.09
CA VAL A 39 -26.90 3.94 -0.61
C VAL A 39 -28.33 4.34 -0.91
N ASN A 40 -28.78 4.13 -2.16
CA ASN A 40 -30.11 4.55 -2.63
C ASN A 40 -30.42 6.04 -2.38
N GLY A 41 -29.41 6.90 -2.45
CA GLY A 41 -29.54 8.35 -2.25
C GLY A 41 -29.40 8.83 -0.80
N GLU A 42 -29.44 7.92 0.17
CA GLU A 42 -29.34 8.23 1.60
C GLU A 42 -27.92 8.02 2.14
N PRO A 43 -27.45 8.84 3.09
CA PRO A 43 -26.15 8.65 3.71
C PRO A 43 -26.06 7.29 4.42
N PHE A 44 -25.07 6.48 4.04
CA PHE A 44 -24.86 5.17 4.65
C PHE A 44 -24.31 5.33 6.08
N SER A 45 -24.70 4.44 6.99
CA SER A 45 -24.09 4.34 8.33
C SER A 45 -23.88 2.88 8.68
N GLY A 46 -22.68 2.54 9.16
CA GLY A 46 -22.26 1.16 9.41
C GLY A 46 -20.83 0.91 8.94
N THR A 47 -20.43 -0.35 8.84
CA THR A 47 -19.12 -0.71 8.28
C THR A 47 -19.28 -0.97 6.79
N GLY A 48 -18.54 -0.21 5.97
CA GLY A 48 -18.46 -0.41 4.52
C GLY A 48 -17.18 -1.14 4.12
N GLU A 49 -17.25 -1.91 3.04
CA GLU A 49 -16.10 -2.53 2.40
C GLU A 49 -15.63 -1.65 1.25
N PHE A 50 -14.48 -1.00 1.45
CA PHE A 50 -13.90 -0.10 0.45
C PHE A 50 -12.72 -0.75 -0.26
N ARG A 51 -12.61 -0.51 -1.57
CA ARG A 51 -11.44 -0.90 -2.35
C ARG A 51 -10.87 0.33 -3.01
N PHE A 52 -9.55 0.36 -3.14
CA PHE A 52 -8.83 1.52 -3.62
C PHE A 52 -7.81 1.11 -4.68
N ALA A 53 -7.68 1.93 -5.71
CA ALA A 53 -6.59 1.84 -6.66
C ALA A 53 -6.05 3.23 -6.96
N LEU A 54 -4.75 3.31 -7.20
CA LEU A 54 -4.10 4.48 -7.77
C LEU A 54 -3.85 4.21 -9.24
N ILE A 55 -4.36 5.10 -10.07
CA ILE A 55 -4.33 4.99 -11.53
C ILE A 55 -3.54 6.15 -12.09
N ASP A 56 -2.70 5.90 -13.08
CA ASP A 56 -2.09 6.96 -13.88
C ASP A 56 -3.17 7.67 -14.71
N SER A 57 -3.31 8.99 -14.55
CA SER A 57 -4.38 9.73 -15.23
C SER A 57 -4.23 9.81 -16.75
N GLU A 58 -3.03 9.62 -17.28
CA GLU A 58 -2.73 9.73 -18.71
C GLU A 58 -2.85 8.37 -19.39
N SER A 59 -2.17 7.35 -18.89
CA SER A 59 -2.22 6.00 -19.49
C SER A 59 -3.44 5.19 -19.06
N GLY A 60 -4.00 5.49 -17.88
CA GLY A 60 -5.05 4.69 -17.26
C GLY A 60 -4.53 3.42 -16.57
N ASP A 61 -3.21 3.27 -16.43
CA ASP A 61 -2.60 2.10 -15.82
C ASP A 61 -2.84 2.05 -14.30
N GLU A 62 -3.10 0.86 -13.79
CA GLU A 62 -3.19 0.60 -12.35
C GLU A 62 -1.78 0.50 -11.77
N LEU A 63 -1.40 1.51 -10.98
CA LEU A 63 -0.08 1.61 -10.36
C LEU A 63 -0.04 0.97 -8.97
N TRP A 64 -1.18 0.92 -8.29
CA TRP A 64 -1.32 0.33 -6.96
C TRP A 64 -2.77 -0.04 -6.66
N THR A 65 -2.97 -1.08 -5.84
CA THR A 65 -4.27 -1.44 -5.25
C THR A 65 -4.13 -1.73 -3.77
N ASN A 66 -5.21 -1.54 -3.00
CA ASN A 66 -5.17 -1.68 -1.55
C ASN A 66 -4.68 -3.06 -1.10
N ASP A 67 -5.01 -4.15 -1.79
CA ASP A 67 -4.60 -5.50 -1.40
C ASP A 67 -3.48 -6.09 -2.28
N GLY A 68 -2.94 -5.31 -3.23
CA GLY A 68 -1.92 -5.75 -4.18
C GLY A 68 -2.43 -6.68 -5.28
N SER A 69 -3.73 -6.95 -5.37
CA SER A 69 -4.31 -7.71 -6.48
C SER A 69 -4.60 -6.80 -7.68
N SER A 70 -4.59 -7.36 -8.89
CA SER A 70 -4.96 -6.59 -10.09
C SER A 70 -6.48 -6.50 -10.25
N SER A 71 -6.98 -5.33 -10.63
CA SER A 71 -8.38 -5.13 -11.00
C SER A 71 -8.76 -5.77 -12.35
N ALA A 72 -7.82 -6.31 -13.14
CA ALA A 72 -8.08 -6.79 -14.50
C ALA A 72 -9.13 -7.91 -14.59
N SER A 73 -9.25 -8.75 -13.56
CA SER A 73 -10.15 -9.91 -13.58
C SER A 73 -11.57 -9.58 -13.09
N LEU A 74 -11.69 -8.81 -12.00
CA LEU A 74 -12.98 -8.50 -11.37
C LEU A 74 -13.48 -7.08 -11.67
N GLY A 75 -12.63 -6.22 -12.23
CA GLY A 75 -12.87 -4.79 -12.38
C GLY A 75 -12.60 -3.98 -11.09
N PHE A 76 -12.10 -4.62 -10.04
CA PHE A 76 -11.74 -4.03 -8.74
C PHE A 76 -10.77 -4.94 -7.97
N PRO A 77 -10.07 -4.42 -6.93
CA PRO A 77 -9.25 -5.22 -6.02
C PRO A 77 -10.03 -6.34 -5.30
N ASN A 78 -9.44 -7.52 -5.12
CA ASN A 78 -10.13 -8.69 -4.60
C ASN A 78 -10.71 -8.46 -3.19
N LEU A 79 -9.89 -7.94 -2.28
CA LEU A 79 -10.20 -7.75 -0.87
C LEU A 79 -10.47 -6.28 -0.55
N GLY A 80 -11.55 -6.03 0.20
CA GLY A 80 -11.90 -4.70 0.70
C GLY A 80 -11.29 -4.40 2.06
N VAL A 81 -11.19 -3.12 2.37
CA VAL A 81 -10.85 -2.59 3.68
C VAL A 81 -12.15 -2.21 4.38
N ALA A 82 -12.40 -2.81 5.55
CA ALA A 82 -13.55 -2.50 6.38
C ALA A 82 -13.36 -1.12 7.04
N ILE A 83 -14.21 -0.15 6.70
CA ILE A 83 -14.12 1.23 7.20
C ILE A 83 -15.45 1.63 7.85
N PRO A 84 -15.44 2.16 9.09
CA PRO A 84 -16.61 2.76 9.71
C PRO A 84 -17.08 3.99 8.94
N VAL A 85 -18.37 4.03 8.63
CA VAL A 85 -19.05 5.15 7.99
C VAL A 85 -20.10 5.70 8.95
N VAL A 86 -20.08 7.01 9.15
CA VAL A 86 -21.03 7.71 10.03
C VAL A 86 -21.73 8.80 9.23
N SER A 87 -23.04 8.65 9.02
CA SER A 87 -23.84 9.61 8.25
C SER A 87 -23.24 9.91 6.87
N GLY A 88 -22.77 8.86 6.21
CA GLY A 88 -22.12 8.88 4.89
C GLY A 88 -20.63 9.19 4.94
N LEU A 89 -20.10 9.78 6.01
CA LEU A 89 -18.70 10.19 6.09
C LEU A 89 -17.78 9.02 6.45
N TYR A 90 -16.67 8.91 5.73
CA TYR A 90 -15.57 7.99 6.04
C TYR A 90 -14.22 8.70 5.93
N SER A 91 -13.21 8.14 6.60
CA SER A 91 -11.80 8.53 6.44
C SER A 91 -10.92 7.29 6.43
N VAL A 92 -9.83 7.35 5.66
CA VAL A 92 -8.82 6.29 5.59
C VAL A 92 -7.44 6.91 5.37
N ASN A 93 -6.42 6.26 5.91
CA ASN A 93 -5.04 6.51 5.53
C ASN A 93 -4.63 5.44 4.51
N LEU A 94 -4.65 5.81 3.23
CA LEU A 94 -4.20 4.92 2.15
C LEU A 94 -2.71 4.62 2.35
N GLY A 95 -2.31 3.37 2.11
CA GLY A 95 -0.95 2.91 2.36
C GLY A 95 -0.64 2.51 3.81
N ASP A 96 -1.60 2.63 4.72
CA ASP A 96 -1.40 2.20 6.10
C ASP A 96 -1.47 0.67 6.24
N ALA A 97 -0.31 0.00 6.12
CA ALA A 97 -0.20 -1.46 6.22
C ALA A 97 -0.55 -2.05 7.60
N SER A 98 -0.91 -1.23 8.60
CA SER A 98 -1.53 -1.72 9.83
C SER A 98 -3.02 -2.06 9.67
N LEU A 99 -3.66 -1.59 8.60
CA LEU A 99 -5.04 -1.95 8.24
C LEU A 99 -5.06 -3.27 7.48
N THR A 100 -6.01 -4.14 7.83
CA THR A 100 -6.26 -5.38 7.07
C THR A 100 -6.58 -5.06 5.62
N ASN A 101 -5.98 -5.80 4.68
CA ASN A 101 -6.14 -5.63 3.24
C ASN A 101 -5.65 -4.26 2.70
N MET A 102 -4.68 -3.66 3.40
CA MET A 102 -3.98 -2.46 2.95
C MET A 102 -2.49 -2.76 2.81
N THR A 103 -1.94 -2.57 1.61
CA THR A 103 -0.51 -2.64 1.33
C THR A 103 0.11 -1.24 1.46
N ALA A 104 1.40 -1.17 1.74
CA ALA A 104 2.12 0.10 1.66
C ALA A 104 2.11 0.61 0.22
N ILE A 105 2.01 1.93 0.05
CA ILE A 105 2.12 2.56 -1.27
C ILE A 105 3.62 2.76 -1.56
N PRO A 106 4.17 2.20 -2.65
CA PRO A 106 5.57 2.42 -3.02
C PRO A 106 5.83 3.89 -3.35
N ALA A 107 6.96 4.45 -2.91
CA ALA A 107 7.25 5.87 -3.08
C ALA A 107 7.49 6.26 -4.55
N GLU A 108 7.99 5.32 -5.36
CA GLU A 108 8.29 5.51 -6.77
C GLU A 108 7.06 5.85 -7.63
N ILE A 109 5.84 5.56 -7.17
CA ILE A 109 4.63 5.90 -7.95
C ILE A 109 4.35 7.40 -7.96
N PHE A 110 5.00 8.18 -7.09
CA PHE A 110 4.84 9.64 -7.02
C PHE A 110 5.85 10.39 -7.88
N ASP A 111 6.86 9.70 -8.41
CA ASP A 111 7.90 10.27 -9.25
C ASP A 111 7.42 10.42 -10.71
N GLY A 112 6.54 11.39 -10.94
CA GLY A 112 6.18 11.85 -12.30
C GLY A 112 4.75 11.59 -12.77
N SER A 113 3.88 10.99 -11.94
CA SER A 113 2.50 10.69 -12.33
C SER A 113 1.47 11.67 -11.78
N ASN A 114 0.52 12.06 -12.63
CA ASN A 114 -0.75 12.63 -12.21
C ASN A 114 -1.65 11.48 -11.75
N LEU A 115 -1.80 11.31 -10.43
CA LEU A 115 -2.50 10.16 -9.86
C LEU A 115 -4.00 10.42 -9.70
N LEU A 116 -4.80 9.42 -10.06
CA LEU A 116 -6.21 9.34 -9.72
C LEU A 116 -6.44 8.25 -8.69
N LEU A 117 -7.13 8.58 -7.62
CA LEU A 117 -7.70 7.61 -6.69
C LEU A 117 -9.04 7.14 -7.22
N ARG A 118 -9.10 5.84 -7.52
CA ARG A 118 -10.34 5.12 -7.84
C ARG A 118 -10.82 4.37 -6.63
N ILE A 119 -12.13 4.45 -6.37
CA ILE A 119 -12.74 3.88 -5.17
C ILE A 119 -13.93 3.01 -5.56
N TRP A 120 -14.02 1.84 -4.93
CA TRP A 120 -15.23 1.04 -4.93
C TRP A 120 -15.75 0.87 -3.52
N PHE A 121 -17.06 0.81 -3.38
CA PHE A 121 -17.76 0.66 -2.13
C PHE A 121 -18.74 -0.50 -2.19
N SER A 122 -18.85 -1.25 -1.09
CA SER A 122 -19.92 -2.18 -0.85
C SER A 122 -20.46 -2.00 0.56
N ASP A 123 -21.78 -1.98 0.68
CA ASP A 123 -22.50 -2.10 1.96
C ASP A 123 -22.72 -3.57 2.38
N GLN A 124 -22.08 -4.51 1.67
CA GLN A 124 -22.21 -5.96 1.83
C GLN A 124 -23.59 -6.52 1.47
N VAL A 125 -24.49 -5.69 0.93
CA VAL A 125 -25.85 -6.09 0.52
C VAL A 125 -26.05 -5.89 -0.98
N ASN A 126 -25.64 -4.75 -1.52
CA ASN A 126 -25.85 -4.32 -2.91
C ASN A 126 -24.66 -4.60 -3.84
N GLY A 127 -23.73 -5.45 -3.41
CA GLY A 127 -22.51 -5.77 -4.15
C GLY A 127 -21.48 -4.63 -4.16
N VAL A 128 -20.44 -4.77 -4.99
CA VAL A 128 -19.36 -3.78 -5.13
C VAL A 128 -19.72 -2.80 -6.24
N GLN A 129 -19.66 -1.50 -5.94
CA GLN A 129 -19.95 -0.43 -6.89
C GLN A 129 -18.81 0.59 -6.93
N ARG A 130 -18.42 1.01 -8.14
CA ARG A 130 -17.43 2.09 -8.31
C ARG A 130 -18.07 3.44 -7.96
N LEU A 131 -17.36 4.24 -7.18
CA LEU A 131 -17.70 5.63 -6.92
C LEU A 131 -17.12 6.49 -8.03
N PHE A 132 -17.94 7.39 -8.58
CA PHE A 132 -17.56 8.32 -9.65
C PHE A 132 -17.77 9.77 -9.21
N PRO A 133 -16.93 10.70 -9.69
CA PRO A 133 -15.72 10.49 -10.50
C PRO A 133 -14.54 9.93 -9.68
N ASP A 134 -13.45 9.52 -10.35
CA ASP A 134 -12.18 9.28 -9.67
C ASP A 134 -11.63 10.60 -9.11
N HIS A 135 -10.87 10.54 -8.02
CA HIS A 135 -10.38 11.73 -7.31
C HIS A 135 -8.93 12.01 -7.68
N VAL A 136 -8.60 13.24 -8.08
CA VAL A 136 -7.21 13.64 -8.30
C VAL A 136 -6.46 13.62 -6.96
N LEU A 137 -5.32 12.94 -6.92
CA LEU A 137 -4.36 13.07 -5.83
C LEU A 137 -3.26 14.04 -6.25
N SER A 138 -3.24 15.20 -5.60
CA SER A 138 -2.15 16.17 -5.70
C SER A 138 -1.30 16.09 -4.44
N SER A 139 0.03 16.11 -4.58
CA SER A 139 0.91 16.39 -3.45
C SER A 139 0.60 17.80 -2.92
N ALA A 140 0.36 17.94 -1.62
CA ALA A 140 0.38 19.26 -1.00
C ALA A 140 1.85 19.78 -1.01
N PRO A 141 2.08 21.09 -1.23
CA PRO A 141 3.41 21.69 -1.19
C PRO A 141 4.04 21.67 0.21
#